data_AF-A0A7C3UH27-F1
#
_entry.id   AF-A0A7C3UH27-F1
#
_cell.length_a   1.000
_cell.length_b   1.000
_cell.length_c   1.000
_cell.angle_alpha   90.00
_cell.angle_beta   90.00
_cell.angle_gamma   90.00
#
_symmetry.space_group_name_H-M   'P 1'
#
loop_
_entity.id
_entity.type
_entity.pdbx_description
1 polymer ?
#
loop_
_entity_poly.entity_id
_entity_poly.type
_entity_poly.pdbx_seq_one_letter_code
_entity_poly.pdbx_strand_id
1 'polypeptide(L)'
;MKIKILTISHMWPVPYDKLNGIVVYKQTKELLNQGYDIKVISPIAWTPFPVKYINSKWKAYSDVPERTVYDSIEVFHPRYLSFPKALFMSSSGYRMYYGVKKLVRELHNLFPFDLIHAHMALPDGYAGMLLSQDYNVP
;
A
#
# COMPACT_ATOMS: atom_id res chain seq x y z
N MET A 1 14.06 16.13 14.99
CA MET A 1 13.60 14.77 14.63
C MET A 1 12.93 14.86 13.27
N LYS A 2 13.18 13.90 12.38
CA LYS A 2 12.63 13.89 11.03
C LYS A 2 11.21 13.32 11.09
N ILE A 3 10.22 14.00 10.51
CA ILE A 3 8.84 13.50 10.47
C ILE A 3 8.80 12.23 9.62
N LYS A 4 8.18 11.19 10.17
CA LYS A 4 8.06 9.85 9.58
C LYS A 4 6.66 9.66 9.01
N ILE A 5 6.59 9.33 7.72
CA ILE A 5 5.34 9.21 6.99
C ILE A 5 5.14 7.76 6.54
N LEU A 6 3.97 7.20 6.83
CA LEU A 6 3.52 5.95 6.23
C LEU A 6 2.61 6.27 5.03
N THR A 7 3.11 6.08 3.82
CA THR A 7 2.30 6.25 2.61
C THR A 7 1.56 4.95 2.30
N ILE A 8 0.26 5.03 2.04
CA ILE A 8 -0.57 3.86 1.67
C ILE A 8 -1.21 4.12 0.31
N SER A 9 -0.87 3.30 -0.69
CA SER A 9 -1.53 3.35 -1.99
C SER A 9 -1.48 2.04 -2.77
N HIS A 10 -2.63 1.55 -3.23
CA HIS A 10 -2.69 0.46 -4.20
C HIS A 10 -2.23 0.87 -5.61
N MET A 11 -1.99 2.16 -5.84
CA MET A 11 -1.52 2.71 -7.13
C MET A 11 -0.02 3.06 -7.06
N TRP A 12 0.81 2.18 -6.50
CA TRP A 12 2.27 2.36 -6.59
C TRP A 12 2.81 1.73 -7.89
N PRO A 13 3.91 2.25 -8.49
CA PRO A 13 4.55 1.59 -9.62
C PRO A 13 4.98 0.16 -9.29
N VAL A 14 4.48 -0.79 -10.07
CA VAL A 14 4.75 -2.23 -9.92
C VAL A 14 5.34 -2.79 -11.21
N PRO A 15 6.01 -3.96 -11.18
CA PRO A 15 6.71 -4.49 -12.37
C PRO A 15 5.85 -4.60 -13.62
N TYR A 16 4.57 -4.91 -13.47
CA TYR A 16 3.62 -5.07 -14.58
C TYR A 16 2.94 -3.76 -15.02
N ASP A 17 3.04 -2.68 -14.25
CA ASP A 17 2.41 -1.38 -14.54
C ASP A 17 3.17 -0.25 -13.82
N LYS A 18 4.16 0.31 -14.52
CA LYS A 18 5.00 1.39 -14.00
C LYS A 18 4.35 2.77 -14.12
N LEU A 19 3.33 2.93 -14.95
CA LEU A 19 2.75 4.23 -15.30
C LEU A 19 1.60 4.62 -14.37
N ASN A 20 0.76 3.66 -13.98
CA ASN A 20 -0.43 3.90 -13.16
C ASN A 20 -0.13 4.53 -11.79
N GLY A 21 1.09 4.37 -11.28
CA GLY A 21 1.52 4.94 -10.00
C GLY A 21 2.46 6.14 -10.05
N ILE A 22 2.68 6.75 -11.22
CA ILE A 22 3.67 7.81 -11.39
C ILE A 22 3.40 9.03 -10.49
N VAL A 23 2.12 9.37 -10.27
CA VAL A 23 1.73 10.54 -9.46
C VAL A 23 2.09 10.32 -7.99
N VAL A 24 1.68 9.17 -7.43
CA VAL A 24 1.99 8.78 -6.05
C VAL A 24 3.50 8.75 -5.85
N TYR A 25 4.22 8.08 -6.74
CA TYR A 25 5.68 8.00 -6.67
C TYR A 25 6.35 9.38 -6.71
N LYS A 26 5.94 10.29 -7.61
CA LYS A 26 6.52 11.63 -7.69
C LYS A 26 6.28 12.44 -6.41
N GLN A 27 5.08 12.36 -5.84
CA GLN A 27 4.76 13.02 -4.57
C GLN A 27 5.59 12.46 -3.42
N THR A 28 5.67 11.13 -3.29
CA THR A 28 6.49 10.47 -2.28
C THR A 28 7.97 10.81 -2.43
N LYS A 29 8.49 10.82 -3.65
CA LYS A 29 9.89 11.18 -3.93
C LYS A 29 10.18 12.64 -3.56
N GLU A 30 9.24 13.53 -3.84
CA GLU A 30 9.39 14.94 -3.46
C GLU A 30 9.39 15.12 -1.94
N LEU A 31 8.52 14.42 -1.20
CA LEU A 31 8.57 14.41 0.26
C LEU A 31 9.91 13.85 0.78
N LEU A 32 10.45 12.80 0.15
CA LEU A 32 11.76 12.27 0.53
C LEU A 32 12.86 13.33 0.32
N ASN A 33 12.84 14.05 -0.81
CA ASN A 33 13.79 15.13 -1.14
C ASN A 33 13.71 16.31 -0.16
N GLN A 34 12.51 16.62 0.34
CA GLN A 34 12.30 17.65 1.37
C GLN A 34 12.80 17.21 2.76
N GLY A 35 13.31 15.99 2.88
CA GLY A 35 13.83 15.48 4.13
C GLY A 35 12.73 14.95 5.03
N TYR A 36 11.72 14.26 4.50
CA TYR A 36 10.86 13.35 5.29
C TYR A 36 11.40 11.92 5.23
N ASP A 37 11.15 11.13 6.28
CA ASP A 37 11.40 9.68 6.24
C ASP A 37 10.11 8.99 5.84
N ILE A 38 10.18 8.09 4.85
CA ILE A 38 8.96 7.53 4.26
C ILE A 38 9.08 6.04 4.08
N LYS A 39 8.02 5.33 4.45
CA LYS A 39 7.78 3.94 4.06
C LYS A 39 6.49 3.85 3.28
N VAL A 40 6.47 3.02 2.24
CA VAL A 40 5.30 2.85 1.38
C VAL A 40 4.69 1.47 1.60
N ILE A 41 3.38 1.41 1.81
CA ILE A 41 2.60 0.19 1.71
C ILE A 41 1.78 0.28 0.43
N SER A 42 2.00 -0.66 -0.48
CA SER A 42 1.23 -0.82 -1.70
C SER A 42 0.58 -2.20 -1.77
N PRO A 43 -0.64 -2.35 -1.21
CA PRO A 43 -1.31 -3.64 -1.12
C PRO A 43 -1.63 -4.20 -2.50
N ILE A 44 -1.38 -5.50 -2.68
CA ILE A 44 -1.63 -6.22 -3.93
C ILE A 44 -2.76 -7.21 -3.72
N ALA A 45 -3.59 -7.39 -4.75
CA ALA A 45 -4.66 -8.38 -4.71
C ALA A 45 -4.09 -9.77 -4.39
N TRP A 46 -4.72 -10.46 -3.45
CA TRP A 46 -4.32 -11.82 -3.07
C TRP A 46 -4.72 -12.81 -4.17
N THR A 47 -3.74 -13.54 -4.70
CA THR A 47 -3.90 -14.44 -5.85
C THR A 47 -3.42 -15.86 -5.53
N PRO A 48 -4.13 -16.59 -4.64
CA PRO A 48 -3.74 -17.94 -4.27
C PRO A 48 -3.90 -18.93 -5.43
N PHE A 49 -3.42 -20.16 -5.25
CA PHE A 49 -3.80 -21.26 -6.15
C PHE A 49 -5.31 -21.56 -6.04
N PRO A 50 -6.05 -21.77 -7.15
CA PRO A 50 -5.64 -21.72 -8.55
C PRO A 50 -5.84 -20.35 -9.23
N VAL A 51 -6.27 -19.31 -8.50
CA VAL A 51 -6.58 -17.96 -9.02
C VAL A 51 -5.45 -17.37 -9.88
N LYS A 52 -4.19 -17.54 -9.47
CA LYS A 52 -3.03 -17.07 -10.24
C LYS A 52 -2.92 -17.62 -11.67
N TYR A 53 -3.62 -18.71 -11.99
CA TYR A 53 -3.62 -19.35 -13.31
C TYR A 53 -4.82 -18.98 -14.17
N ILE A 54 -5.76 -18.17 -13.67
CA ILE A 54 -6.96 -17.76 -14.42
C ILE A 54 -6.58 -16.93 -15.66
N ASN A 55 -5.62 -16.01 -15.54
CA ASN A 55 -5.08 -15.23 -16.66
C ASN A 55 -3.75 -14.54 -16.29
N SER A 56 -3.13 -13.89 -17.28
CA SER A 56 -1.86 -13.15 -17.12
C SER A 56 -1.91 -12.03 -16.08
N LYS A 57 -3.05 -11.38 -15.89
CA LYS A 57 -3.24 -10.31 -14.89
C LYS A 57 -3.14 -10.86 -13.47
N TRP A 58 -3.81 -11.98 -13.16
CA TRP A 58 -3.73 -12.61 -11.84
C TRP A 58 -2.33 -13.19 -11.57
N LYS A 59 -1.66 -13.71 -12.61
CA LYS A 59 -0.26 -14.14 -12.51
C LYS A 59 0.67 -12.97 -12.18
N ALA A 60 0.51 -11.83 -12.86
CA ALA A 60 1.31 -10.63 -12.62
C ALA A 60 1.19 -10.13 -11.17
N TYR A 61 -0.01 -10.17 -10.58
CA TYR A 61 -0.21 -9.86 -9.16
C TYR A 61 0.55 -10.83 -8.24
N SER A 62 0.56 -12.12 -8.57
CA SER A 62 1.29 -13.12 -7.77
C SER A 62 2.81 -12.90 -7.80
N ASP A 63 3.33 -12.33 -8.89
CA ASP A 63 4.77 -12.17 -9.14
C ASP A 63 5.37 -10.90 -8.50
N VAL A 64 4.55 -10.00 -7.96
CA VAL A 64 5.07 -8.82 -7.25
C VAL A 64 5.78 -9.27 -5.97
N PRO A 65 7.07 -8.95 -5.74
CA PRO A 65 7.74 -9.30 -4.49
C PRO A 65 7.03 -8.71 -3.27
N GLU A 66 7.12 -9.33 -2.09
CA GLU A 66 6.50 -8.79 -0.86
C GLU A 66 7.14 -7.47 -0.39
N ARG A 67 8.40 -7.23 -0.77
CA ARG A 67 9.13 -6.00 -0.48
C ARG A 67 10.01 -5.64 -1.67
N THR A 68 10.04 -4.36 -2.01
CA THR A 68 10.92 -3.81 -3.03
C THR A 68 11.56 -2.52 -2.53
N VAL A 69 12.63 -2.09 -3.21
CA VAL A 69 13.19 -0.75 -3.05
C VAL A 69 13.07 -0.06 -4.40
N TYR A 70 12.44 1.12 -4.42
CA TYR A 70 12.23 1.91 -5.62
C TYR A 70 12.80 3.31 -5.37
N ASP A 71 13.90 3.66 -6.04
CA ASP A 71 14.63 4.93 -5.80
C ASP A 71 14.92 5.20 -4.31
N SER A 72 15.50 4.21 -3.63
CA SER A 72 15.81 4.26 -2.19
C SER A 72 14.58 4.32 -1.26
N ILE A 73 13.36 4.27 -1.80
CA ILE A 73 12.11 4.18 -1.02
C ILE A 73 11.82 2.71 -0.76
N GLU A 74 11.64 2.37 0.51
CA GLU A 74 11.21 1.04 0.94
C GLU A 74 9.71 0.86 0.70
N VAL A 75 9.34 -0.18 -0.05
CA VAL A 75 7.96 -0.47 -0.44
C VAL A 75 7.58 -1.88 -0.02
N PHE A 76 6.44 -2.01 0.63
CA PHE A 76 5.87 -3.29 1.07
C PHE A 76 4.61 -3.59 0.28
N HIS A 77 4.43 -4.85 -0.13
CA HIS A 77 3.34 -5.31 -0.99
C HIS A 77 2.48 -6.39 -0.32
N PRO A 78 1.85 -6.10 0.84
CA PRO A 78 1.01 -7.07 1.53
C PRO A 78 -0.14 -7.52 0.65
N ARG A 79 -0.56 -8.78 0.83
CA ARG A 79 -1.68 -9.34 0.08
C ARG A 79 -3.00 -9.09 0.80
N TYR A 80 -3.98 -8.60 0.07
CA TYR A 80 -5.32 -8.36 0.63
C TYR A 80 -6.42 -8.89 -0.29
N LEU A 81 -7.59 -9.18 0.30
CA LEU A 81 -8.73 -9.69 -0.45
C LEU A 81 -9.36 -8.57 -1.30
N SER A 82 -9.21 -8.68 -2.61
CA SER A 82 -9.80 -7.77 -3.60
C SER A 82 -10.64 -8.56 -4.59
N PHE A 83 -11.76 -7.99 -5.01
CA PHE A 83 -12.68 -8.61 -5.97
C PHE A 83 -12.62 -7.89 -7.32
N PRO A 84 -12.71 -8.61 -8.45
CA PRO A 84 -12.67 -8.01 -9.76
C PRO A 84 -13.94 -7.18 -10.05
N LYS A 85 -13.85 -6.30 -11.06
CA LYS A 85 -14.99 -5.51 -11.58
C LYS A 85 -15.72 -4.68 -10.51
N ALA A 86 -14.99 -4.19 -9.51
CA ALA A 86 -15.55 -3.39 -8.41
C ALA A 86 -16.63 -4.10 -7.57
N LEU A 87 -16.71 -5.43 -7.64
CA LEU A 87 -17.58 -6.19 -6.75
C LEU A 87 -17.18 -5.92 -5.28
N PHE A 88 -18.17 -5.67 -4.43
CA PHE A 88 -17.96 -5.36 -3.01
C PHE A 88 -16.99 -4.18 -2.78
N MET A 89 -17.01 -3.16 -3.66
CA MET A 89 -16.15 -1.98 -3.53
C MET A 89 -16.40 -1.22 -2.22
N SER A 90 -17.65 -1.13 -1.76
CA SER A 90 -18.00 -0.42 -0.52
C SER A 90 -17.30 -0.97 0.72
N SER A 91 -17.00 -2.27 0.77
CA SER A 91 -16.28 -2.91 1.88
C SER A 91 -14.78 -3.12 1.60
N SER A 92 -14.25 -2.55 0.51
CA SER A 92 -12.84 -2.72 0.12
C SER A 92 -11.87 -2.16 1.15
N GLY A 93 -12.19 -1.02 1.76
CA GLY A 93 -11.37 -0.39 2.82
C GLY A 93 -11.13 -1.31 4.01
N TYR A 94 -12.19 -1.95 4.53
CA TYR A 94 -12.06 -2.94 5.62
C TYR A 94 -11.16 -4.11 5.23
N ARG A 95 -11.33 -4.66 4.02
CA ARG A 95 -10.50 -5.78 3.56
C ARG A 95 -9.03 -5.39 3.43
N MET A 96 -8.75 -4.19 2.91
CA MET A 96 -7.39 -3.68 2.84
C MET A 96 -6.82 -3.45 4.23
N TYR A 97 -7.56 -2.81 5.13
CA TYR A 97 -7.18 -2.61 6.52
C TYR A 97 -6.74 -3.93 7.18
N TYR A 98 -7.56 -4.98 7.13
CA TYR A 98 -7.18 -6.27 7.70
C TYR A 98 -5.99 -6.92 6.98
N GLY A 99 -5.85 -6.72 5.66
CA GLY A 99 -4.71 -7.20 4.88
C GLY A 99 -3.39 -6.52 5.26
N VAL A 100 -3.41 -5.26 5.70
CA VAL A 100 -2.21 -4.50 6.06
C VAL A 100 -1.94 -4.44 7.57
N LYS A 101 -2.95 -4.67 8.42
CA LYS A 101 -2.90 -4.40 9.87
C LYS A 101 -1.69 -5.01 10.58
N LYS A 102 -1.38 -6.28 10.28
CA LYS A 102 -0.23 -6.97 10.88
C LYS A 102 1.10 -6.28 10.50
N LEU A 103 1.28 -5.99 9.22
CA LEU A 103 2.47 -5.31 8.71
C LEU A 103 2.60 -3.90 9.30
N VAL A 104 1.51 -3.13 9.34
CA VAL A 104 1.52 -1.77 9.90
C VAL A 104 1.96 -1.79 11.36
N ARG A 105 1.49 -2.77 12.14
CA ARG A 105 1.90 -2.94 13.54
C ARG A 105 3.40 -3.24 13.68
N GLU A 106 3.91 -4.16 12.87
CA GLU A 106 5.33 -4.49 12.84
C GLU A 106 6.19 -3.28 12.42
N LEU A 107 5.70 -2.52 11.43
CA LEU A 107 6.35 -1.29 10.99
C LEU A 107 6.32 -0.20 12.05
N HIS A 108 5.19 0.03 12.74
CA HIS A 108 5.09 1.07 13.76
C HIS A 108 6.06 0.83 14.93
N ASN A 109 6.34 -0.42 15.28
CA ASN A 109 7.33 -0.76 16.31
C ASN A 109 8.77 -0.40 15.92
N LEU A 110 9.12 -0.49 14.62
CA LEU A 110 10.47 -0.21 14.10
C LEU A 110 10.61 1.21 13.54
N PHE A 111 9.48 1.78 13.13
CA PHE A 111 9.31 3.04 12.44
C PHE A 111 8.02 3.67 12.96
N PRO A 112 8.05 4.24 14.18
CA PRO A 112 6.89 4.95 14.73
C PRO A 112 6.63 6.16 13.83
N PHE A 113 5.61 6.06 12.99
CA PHE A 113 5.27 7.08 12.01
C PHE A 113 4.39 8.16 12.66
N ASP A 114 4.58 9.40 12.24
CA ASP A 114 3.88 10.59 12.76
C ASP A 114 2.67 10.98 11.89
N LEU A 115 2.55 10.40 10.69
CA LEU A 115 1.51 10.72 9.70
C LEU A 115 1.21 9.51 8.81
N ILE A 116 -0.08 9.29 8.50
CA ILE A 116 -0.52 8.35 7.47
C ILE A 116 -0.96 9.14 6.23
N HIS A 117 -0.22 8.97 5.12
CA HIS A 117 -0.55 9.59 3.84
C HIS A 117 -1.23 8.57 2.93
N ALA A 118 -2.56 8.52 2.98
CA ALA A 118 -3.37 7.61 2.16
C ALA A 118 -3.81 8.27 0.84
N HIS A 119 -3.76 7.51 -0.26
CA HIS A 119 -4.20 7.98 -1.58
C HIS A 119 -5.53 7.34 -1.99
N MET A 120 -6.36 8.06 -2.75
CA MET A 120 -7.72 7.62 -3.12
C MET A 120 -8.67 7.44 -1.92
N ALA A 121 -9.99 7.59 -2.13
CA ALA A 121 -10.96 7.38 -1.05
C ALA A 121 -11.11 5.89 -0.68
N LEU A 122 -11.19 5.02 -1.69
CA LEU A 122 -11.27 3.57 -1.54
C LEU A 122 -10.25 2.88 -2.46
N PRO A 123 -9.61 1.79 -2.03
CA PRO A 123 -9.68 1.23 -0.67
C PRO A 123 -8.80 2.00 0.34
N ASP A 124 -7.77 2.72 -0.14
CA ASP A 124 -6.65 3.14 0.72
C ASP A 124 -7.04 4.20 1.74
N GLY A 125 -7.80 5.23 1.36
CA GLY A 125 -8.26 6.29 2.28
C GLY A 125 -9.05 5.73 3.47
N TYR A 126 -9.99 4.82 3.22
CA TYR A 126 -10.75 4.19 4.30
C TYR A 126 -9.86 3.26 5.15
N ALA A 127 -8.96 2.49 4.54
CA ALA A 127 -7.99 1.70 5.31
C ALA A 127 -7.09 2.59 6.18
N GLY A 128 -6.63 3.72 5.64
CA GLY A 128 -5.86 4.75 6.33
C GLY A 128 -6.62 5.35 7.51
N MET A 129 -7.91 5.66 7.34
CA MET A 129 -8.77 6.16 8.42
C MET A 129 -8.93 5.15 9.57
N LEU A 130 -9.02 3.85 9.27
CA LEU A 130 -9.09 2.83 10.33
C LEU A 130 -7.75 2.69 11.05
N LEU A 131 -6.63 2.82 10.33
CA LEU A 131 -5.29 2.82 10.92
C LEU A 131 -5.04 4.08 11.76
N SER A 132 -5.48 5.27 11.31
CA SER A 132 -5.32 6.51 12.08
C SER A 132 -6.00 6.40 13.45
N GLN A 133 -7.17 5.75 13.51
CA GLN A 133 -7.86 5.44 14.75
C GLN A 133 -7.08 4.46 15.64
N ASP A 134 -6.49 3.40 15.07
CA ASP A 134 -5.71 2.41 15.83
C ASP A 134 -4.45 3.01 16.47
N TYR A 135 -3.77 3.93 15.78
CA TYR A 135 -2.48 4.49 16.20
C TYR A 135 -2.56 5.91 16.76
N ASN A 136 -3.74 6.55 16.71
CA ASN A 136 -3.94 7.95 17.07
C ASN A 136 -2.97 8.91 16.33
N VAL A 137 -2.85 8.69 15.03
CA VAL A 137 -1.97 9.41 14.11
C VAL A 137 -2.82 10.05 13.01
N PRO A 138 -2.58 11.32 12.60
CA PRO A 138 -3.32 11.96 11.52
C PRO A 138 -3.21 11.22 10.17
#